data_AF-A0A6I9Q3F9-F1
#
_entry.id   AF-A0A6I9Q3F9-F1
#
_cell.length_a   1.000
_cell.length_b   1.000
_cell.length_c   1.000
_cell.angle_alpha   90.00
_cell.angle_beta   90.00
_cell.angle_gamma   90.00
#
_symmetry.space_group_name_H-M   'P 1'
#
loop_
_entity.id
_entity.type
_entity.pdbx_description
1 polymer ?
#
loop_
_entity_poly.entity_id
_entity_poly.type
_entity_poly.pdbx_seq_one_letter_code
_entity_poly.pdbx_strand_id
1 'polypeptide(L)'
;ANYNGVDLNRNFPDAFAGLRKQPQLEESRREAEVRAVIGWLKMESFVLSANLHGGALVASYPYDNSNGGSELVGGASVSPDDDVFNHLAKVYSHNHGSMHRGEQCRDSGPFPEGVTNGYLWYSISGEHHA
;
A
#
# COMPACT_ATOMS: atom_id res chain seq x y z
N ALA A 1 -6.06 13.98 -4.47
CA ALA A 1 -6.27 14.79 -3.25
C ALA A 1 -7.77 14.99 -3.03
N ASN A 2 -8.19 15.15 -1.77
CA ASN A 2 -9.57 15.49 -1.42
C ASN A 2 -9.84 17.01 -1.59
N TYR A 3 -11.00 17.49 -1.14
CA TYR A 3 -11.39 18.91 -1.23
C TYR A 3 -10.38 19.86 -0.56
N ASN A 4 -9.69 19.39 0.50
CA ASN A 4 -8.68 20.16 1.22
C ASN A 4 -7.28 20.07 0.61
N GLY A 5 -7.12 19.41 -0.54
CA GLY A 5 -5.82 19.21 -1.18
C GLY A 5 -4.96 18.11 -0.52
N VAL A 6 -5.53 17.32 0.40
CA VAL A 6 -4.80 16.27 1.12
C VAL A 6 -4.89 14.92 0.39
N ASP A 7 -3.78 14.19 0.33
CA ASP A 7 -3.79 12.79 -0.11
C ASP A 7 -4.31 11.87 1.00
N LEU A 8 -5.50 11.30 0.80
CA LEU A 8 -6.13 10.41 1.76
C LEU A 8 -5.31 9.13 2.00
N ASN A 9 -4.56 8.66 1.00
CA ASN A 9 -3.69 7.47 1.12
C ASN A 9 -2.38 7.75 1.88
N ARG A 10 -2.18 8.99 2.35
CA ARG A 10 -1.09 9.40 3.23
C ARG A 10 -1.60 9.94 4.57
N ASN A 11 -2.92 9.92 4.79
CA ASN A 11 -3.54 10.51 5.96
C ASN A 11 -4.02 9.47 6.99
N PHE A 12 -3.79 8.17 6.77
CA PHE A 12 -3.98 7.10 7.78
C PHE A 12 -2.82 7.05 8.80
N PRO A 13 -3.01 6.45 9.99
CA PRO A 13 -1.92 6.20 10.92
C PRO A 13 -0.89 5.24 10.32
N ASP A 14 0.39 5.59 10.42
CA ASP A 14 1.48 4.75 9.93
C ASP A 14 2.10 3.93 11.07
N ALA A 15 2.15 2.61 10.91
CA ALA A 15 2.75 1.70 11.88
C ALA A 15 4.26 1.97 12.10
N PHE A 16 4.94 2.56 11.12
CA PHE A 16 6.37 2.85 11.18
C PHE A 16 6.69 4.26 11.68
N ALA A 17 5.72 5.18 11.77
CA ALA A 17 5.96 6.58 12.13
C ALA A 17 6.61 6.77 13.51
N GLY A 18 6.15 6.03 14.52
CA GLY A 18 6.72 6.09 15.88
C GLY A 18 8.17 5.60 15.93
N LEU A 19 8.52 4.63 15.08
CA LEU A 19 9.87 4.07 14.97
C LEU A 19 10.81 5.01 14.21
N ARG A 20 10.26 5.85 13.32
CA ARG A 20 10.97 6.91 12.59
C ARG A 20 11.04 8.26 13.32
N LYS A 21 10.52 8.37 14.55
CA LYS A 21 10.34 9.66 15.28
C LYS A 21 9.54 10.70 14.48
N GLN A 22 8.67 10.26 13.58
CA GLN A 22 7.77 11.15 12.85
C GLN A 22 6.54 11.45 13.69
N PRO A 23 6.09 12.73 13.75
CA PRO A 23 4.88 13.07 14.49
C PRO A 23 3.67 12.40 13.86
N GLN A 24 3.01 11.53 14.62
CA GLN A 24 1.70 10.98 14.25
C GLN A 24 0.64 12.06 14.37
N LEU A 25 -0.21 12.18 13.36
CA LEU A 25 -1.40 13.02 13.44
C LEU A 25 -2.41 12.39 14.41
N GLU A 26 -2.89 13.18 15.37
CA GLU A 26 -4.04 12.80 16.18
C GLU A 26 -5.24 12.46 15.29
N GLU A 27 -6.03 11.44 15.65
CA GLU A 27 -7.17 10.99 14.83
C GLU A 27 -8.15 12.14 14.54
N SER A 28 -8.36 13.04 15.50
CA SER A 28 -9.23 14.23 15.36
C SER A 28 -8.75 15.25 14.31
N ARG A 29 -7.47 15.21 13.93
CA ARG A 29 -6.85 16.10 12.94
C ARG A 29 -6.77 15.49 11.55
N ARG A 30 -7.27 14.25 11.36
CA ARG A 30 -7.33 13.57 10.06
C ARG A 30 -8.56 14.00 9.27
N GLU A 31 -8.47 13.85 7.96
CA GLU A 31 -9.56 14.17 7.03
C GLU A 31 -10.83 13.40 7.39
N ALA A 32 -11.99 13.99 7.09
CA ALA A 32 -13.28 13.43 7.49
C ALA A 32 -13.49 12.03 6.88
N GLU A 33 -13.02 11.84 5.65
CA GLU A 33 -13.05 10.58 4.92
C GLU A 33 -12.21 9.50 5.63
N VAL A 34 -10.99 9.85 6.08
CA VAL A 34 -10.13 8.91 6.81
C VAL A 34 -10.74 8.54 8.15
N ARG A 35 -11.27 9.51 8.91
CA ARG A 35 -11.93 9.24 10.19
C ARG A 35 -13.16 8.34 10.01
N ALA A 36 -13.96 8.56 8.95
CA ALA A 36 -15.11 7.72 8.65
C ALA A 36 -14.69 6.28 8.35
N VAL A 37 -13.64 6.07 7.55
CA VAL A 37 -13.12 4.73 7.24
C VAL A 37 -12.52 4.06 8.49
N ILE A 38 -11.74 4.77 9.30
CA ILE A 38 -11.22 4.24 10.58
C ILE A 38 -12.37 3.82 11.49
N GLY A 39 -13.40 4.65 11.62
CA GLY A 39 -14.60 4.33 12.39
C GLY A 39 -15.30 3.08 11.87
N TRP A 40 -15.50 2.99 10.56
CA TRP A 40 -16.12 1.83 9.91
C TRP A 40 -15.32 0.54 10.10
N LEU A 41 -13.99 0.59 9.92
CA LEU A 41 -13.11 -0.55 10.15
C LEU A 41 -13.13 -1.05 11.61
N LYS A 42 -13.46 -0.19 12.58
CA LYS A 42 -13.63 -0.57 14.00
C LYS A 42 -15.01 -1.16 14.30
N MET A 43 -16.02 -0.95 13.44
CA MET A 43 -17.39 -1.41 13.69
C MET A 43 -17.62 -2.88 13.30
N GLU A 44 -16.84 -3.40 12.36
CA GLU A 44 -17.02 -4.75 11.82
C GLU A 44 -15.70 -5.53 11.84
N SER A 45 -15.80 -6.87 11.93
CA SER A 45 -14.63 -7.75 11.88
C SER A 45 -14.28 -8.10 10.43
N PHE A 46 -13.71 -7.13 9.70
CA PHE A 46 -13.22 -7.38 8.34
C PHE A 46 -12.10 -8.42 8.33
N VAL A 47 -12.25 -9.44 7.48
CA VAL A 47 -11.25 -10.53 7.32
C VAL A 47 -10.34 -10.27 6.11
N LEU A 48 -10.90 -9.71 5.03
CA LEU A 48 -10.19 -9.39 3.80
C LEU A 48 -10.70 -8.07 3.25
N SER A 49 -9.79 -7.24 2.74
CA SER A 49 -10.13 -5.99 2.09
C SER A 49 -9.21 -5.74 0.89
N ALA A 50 -9.67 -4.88 -0.01
CA ALA A 50 -8.89 -4.33 -1.09
C ALA A 50 -9.36 -2.90 -1.36
N ASN A 51 -8.43 -1.98 -1.63
CA ASN A 51 -8.73 -0.67 -2.17
C ASN A 51 -8.33 -0.62 -3.66
N LEU A 52 -8.99 0.21 -4.45
CA LEU A 52 -8.78 0.26 -5.90
C LEU A 52 -8.14 1.60 -6.28
N HIS A 53 -7.06 1.53 -7.04
CA HIS A 53 -6.31 2.68 -7.54
C HIS A 53 -6.19 2.63 -9.07
N GLY A 54 -5.94 3.79 -9.68
CA GLY A 54 -5.55 3.92 -11.08
C GLY A 54 -4.15 4.55 -11.19
N GLY A 55 -3.51 4.38 -12.35
CA GLY A 55 -2.17 4.90 -12.65
C GLY A 55 -1.15 3.82 -13.00
N ALA A 56 -1.37 2.59 -12.55
CA ALA A 56 -0.60 1.41 -12.94
C ALA A 56 -1.53 0.18 -13.02
N LEU A 57 -1.10 -0.86 -13.73
CA LEU A 57 -1.79 -2.14 -13.81
C LEU A 57 -1.04 -3.21 -13.00
N VAL A 58 -1.31 -3.26 -11.69
CA VAL A 58 -0.64 -4.14 -10.73
C VAL A 58 -1.50 -4.36 -9.49
N ALA A 59 -1.38 -5.51 -8.85
CA ALA A 59 -1.86 -5.74 -7.49
C ALA A 59 -0.72 -5.53 -6.49
N SER A 60 -0.79 -4.44 -5.72
CA SER A 60 0.20 -4.14 -4.69
C SER A 60 -0.24 -4.71 -3.34
N TYR A 61 0.72 -5.28 -2.59
CA TYR A 61 0.47 -5.90 -1.29
C TYR A 61 1.44 -5.38 -0.21
N PRO A 62 1.09 -5.50 1.08
CA PRO A 62 1.86 -4.92 2.18
C PRO A 62 3.31 -5.40 2.30
N TYR A 63 4.18 -4.63 2.95
CA TYR A 63 3.95 -3.27 3.44
C TYR A 63 4.27 -2.20 2.38
N ASP A 64 3.60 -1.05 2.47
CA ASP A 64 3.89 0.14 1.64
C ASP A 64 5.03 1.01 2.20
N ASN A 65 5.39 0.80 3.47
CA ASN A 65 6.43 1.54 4.18
C ASN A 65 7.31 0.58 5.01
N SER A 66 8.38 1.10 5.60
CA SER A 66 9.35 0.35 6.40
C SER A 66 9.95 1.26 7.48
N ASN A 67 10.58 0.75 8.54
CA ASN A 67 11.42 1.57 9.43
C ASN A 67 12.94 1.33 9.23
N GLY A 68 13.34 0.59 8.20
CA GLY A 68 14.72 0.19 7.99
C GLY A 68 15.15 -1.04 8.80
N GLY A 69 14.19 -1.75 9.40
CA GLY A 69 14.43 -2.83 10.35
C GLY A 69 14.47 -4.20 9.71
N SER A 70 14.14 -5.22 10.51
CA SER A 70 14.16 -6.62 10.12
C SER A 70 13.10 -6.99 9.07
N GLU A 71 12.08 -6.16 8.89
CA GLU A 71 11.09 -6.32 7.82
C GLU A 71 11.68 -6.09 6.43
N LEU A 72 12.82 -5.40 6.31
CA LEU A 72 13.51 -5.23 5.04
C LEU A 72 14.27 -6.49 4.63
N VAL A 73 13.72 -7.23 3.68
CA VAL A 73 14.33 -8.44 3.12
C VAL A 73 14.41 -8.28 1.60
N GLY A 74 15.63 -8.33 1.06
CA GLY A 74 15.84 -8.25 -0.39
C GLY A 74 15.34 -6.94 -1.04
N GLY A 75 15.24 -5.85 -0.27
CA GLY A 75 14.73 -4.55 -0.75
C GLY A 75 13.22 -4.36 -0.63
N ALA A 76 12.47 -5.39 -0.22
CA ALA A 76 11.03 -5.32 0.06
C ALA A 76 10.77 -5.18 1.57
N SER A 77 9.64 -4.56 1.95
CA SER A 77 9.17 -4.49 3.33
C SER A 77 8.17 -5.62 3.58
N VAL A 78 8.65 -6.72 4.16
CA VAL A 78 7.97 -8.01 4.22
C VAL A 78 7.14 -8.13 5.49
N SER A 79 5.86 -8.51 5.32
CA SER A 79 4.96 -8.76 6.45
C SER A 79 5.10 -10.19 6.99
N PRO A 80 4.68 -10.48 8.23
CA PRO A 80 4.67 -11.85 8.76
C PRO A 80 3.87 -12.86 7.91
N ASP A 81 2.82 -12.39 7.22
CA ASP A 81 1.92 -13.19 6.37
C ASP A 81 2.17 -12.92 4.86
N ASP A 82 3.42 -12.67 4.47
CA ASP A 82 3.80 -12.32 3.10
C ASP A 82 3.36 -13.36 2.06
N ASP A 83 3.39 -14.65 2.41
CA ASP A 83 2.95 -15.73 1.55
C ASP A 83 1.45 -15.65 1.24
N VAL A 84 0.63 -15.34 2.24
CA VAL A 84 -0.81 -15.13 2.09
C VAL A 84 -1.08 -13.89 1.23
N PHE A 85 -0.41 -12.77 1.50
CA PHE A 85 -0.60 -11.54 0.73
C PHE A 85 -0.18 -11.69 -0.74
N ASN A 86 0.96 -12.34 -0.98
CA ASN A 86 1.42 -12.65 -2.33
C ASN A 86 0.43 -13.57 -3.05
N HIS A 87 -0.08 -14.60 -2.37
CA HIS A 87 -1.12 -15.46 -2.92
C HIS A 87 -2.38 -14.69 -3.31
N LEU A 88 -2.90 -13.82 -2.43
CA LEU A 88 -4.10 -13.01 -2.69
C LEU A 88 -3.89 -12.04 -3.86
N ALA A 89 -2.74 -11.37 -3.92
CA ALA A 89 -2.40 -10.47 -5.03
C ALA A 89 -2.34 -11.23 -6.36
N LYS A 90 -1.72 -12.42 -6.38
CA LYS A 90 -1.66 -13.28 -7.56
C LYS A 90 -3.03 -13.77 -7.99
N VAL A 91 -3.91 -14.15 -7.05
CA VAL A 91 -5.29 -14.53 -7.36
C VAL A 91 -6.00 -13.41 -8.12
N TYR A 92 -5.88 -12.16 -7.68
CA TYR A 92 -6.48 -11.03 -8.39
C TYR A 92 -5.84 -10.81 -9.77
N SER A 93 -4.51 -10.76 -9.82
CA SER A 93 -3.75 -10.49 -11.05
C SER A 93 -3.98 -11.53 -12.16
N HIS A 94 -3.99 -12.82 -11.81
CA HIS A 94 -4.21 -13.91 -12.76
C HIS A 94 -5.65 -14.02 -13.26
N ASN A 95 -6.64 -13.53 -12.49
CA ASN A 95 -8.03 -13.45 -12.93
C ASN A 95 -8.32 -12.17 -13.75
N HIS A 96 -7.42 -11.18 -13.75
CA HIS A 96 -7.52 -10.01 -14.62
C HIS A 96 -6.98 -10.32 -16.03
N GLY A 97 -7.66 -9.84 -17.07
CA GLY A 97 -7.39 -10.23 -18.48
C GLY A 97 -5.98 -9.93 -19.01
N SER A 98 -5.27 -8.99 -18.39
CA SER A 98 -3.91 -8.59 -18.78
C SER A 98 -2.95 -8.29 -17.63
N MET A 99 -3.38 -8.27 -16.36
CA MET A 99 -2.52 -7.78 -15.26
C MET A 99 -1.33 -8.73 -15.05
N HIS A 100 -1.58 -10.04 -15.03
CA HIS A 100 -0.54 -11.07 -14.88
C HIS A 100 0.55 -11.04 -15.94
N ARG A 101 0.30 -10.41 -17.09
CA ARG A 101 1.31 -10.29 -18.16
C ARG A 101 2.46 -9.38 -17.74
N GLY A 102 2.25 -8.53 -16.73
CA GLY A 102 3.25 -7.58 -16.27
C GLY A 102 3.63 -6.53 -17.31
N GLU A 103 2.78 -6.39 -18.34
CA GLU A 103 2.97 -5.46 -19.44
C GLU A 103 2.77 -4.01 -18.97
N GLN A 104 3.58 -3.12 -19.51
CA GLN A 104 3.72 -1.75 -19.02
C GLN A 104 2.53 -0.86 -19.41
N CYS A 105 2.08 -0.02 -18.47
CA CYS A 105 1.57 1.30 -18.83
C CYS A 105 2.77 2.22 -19.11
N ARG A 106 2.62 3.23 -19.96
CA ARG A 106 3.74 4.09 -20.45
C ARG A 106 4.64 4.65 -19.33
N ASP A 107 4.11 4.82 -18.12
CA ASP A 107 4.76 5.47 -16.99
C ASP A 107 5.06 4.52 -15.80
N SER A 108 4.91 3.19 -15.98
CA SER A 108 5.13 2.20 -14.91
C SER A 108 6.17 1.13 -15.31
N GLY A 109 7.06 0.76 -14.38
CA GLY A 109 7.98 -0.37 -14.56
C GLY A 109 7.27 -1.72 -14.75
N PRO A 110 7.96 -2.76 -15.25
CA PRO A 110 7.37 -4.09 -15.38
C PRO A 110 7.04 -4.68 -14.01
N PHE A 111 5.86 -5.30 -13.89
CA PHE A 111 5.43 -6.01 -12.67
C PHE A 111 5.33 -7.51 -12.97
N PRO A 112 6.35 -8.31 -12.66
CA PRO A 112 6.29 -9.76 -12.86
C PRO A 112 5.03 -10.36 -12.20
N GLU A 113 4.32 -11.20 -12.94
CA GLU A 113 3.03 -11.77 -12.53
C GLU A 113 1.96 -10.73 -12.14
N GLY A 114 2.14 -9.46 -12.51
CA GLY A 114 1.23 -8.36 -12.20
C GLY A 114 1.08 -8.05 -10.72
N VAL A 115 2.08 -8.38 -9.90
CA VAL A 115 2.08 -8.14 -8.45
C VAL A 115 3.33 -7.40 -7.99
N THR A 116 3.25 -6.69 -6.86
CA THR A 116 4.42 -6.04 -6.26
C THR A 116 4.25 -5.80 -4.75
N ASN A 117 5.33 -5.89 -3.99
CA ASN A 117 5.37 -5.36 -2.63
C ASN A 117 5.32 -3.82 -2.69
N GLY A 118 4.48 -3.20 -1.87
CA GLY A 118 4.24 -1.76 -1.90
C GLY A 118 5.50 -0.93 -1.72
N TYR A 119 6.33 -1.26 -0.73
CA TYR A 119 7.59 -0.57 -0.47
C TYR A 119 8.59 -0.75 -1.62
N LEU A 120 8.69 -1.95 -2.19
CA LEU A 120 9.58 -2.23 -3.31
C LEU A 120 9.24 -1.37 -4.54
N TRP A 121 7.95 -1.18 -4.82
CA TRP A 121 7.51 -0.38 -5.96
C TRP A 121 7.95 1.10 -5.86
N TYR A 122 7.71 1.74 -4.71
CA TYR A 122 8.05 3.16 -4.53
C TYR A 122 9.52 3.41 -4.22
N SER A 123 10.22 2.47 -3.58
CA SER A 123 11.68 2.60 -3.33
C SER A 123 12.49 2.57 -4.64
N ILE A 124 12.05 1.81 -5.65
CA ILE A 124 12.67 1.80 -6.99
C ILE A 124 12.34 3.10 -7.76
N SER A 125 11.19 3.71 -7.49
CA SER A 125 10.71 4.92 -8.19
C SER A 125 11.32 6.22 -7.65
N GLY A 126 12.16 6.18 -6.61
CA GLY A 126 12.93 7.34 -6.14
C GLY A 126 12.12 8.42 -5.41
N GLU A 127 10.84 8.19 -5.11
CA GLU A 127 10.06 9.09 -4.26
C GLU A 127 10.44 8.84 -2.80
N HIS A 128 11.50 9.53 -2.38
CA HIS A 128 11.84 9.72 -0.99
C HIS A 128 10.60 10.13 -0.21
N HIS A 129 10.37 9.42 0.89
CA HIS A 129 9.49 9.79 1.99
C HIS A 129 9.45 11.32 2.20
N ALA A 130 8.30 11.92 1.92
CA ALA A 130 7.91 13.21 2.45
C ALA A 130 6.88 12.98 3.57
#